data_AF-A0A7V4PQK9-F1
#
_entry.id   AF-A0A7V4PQK9-F1
#
_cell.length_a   1.000
_cell.length_b   1.000
_cell.length_c   1.000
_cell.angle_alpha   90.00
_cell.angle_beta   90.00
_cell.angle_gamma   90.00
#
_symmetry.space_group_name_H-M   'P 1'
#
loop_
_entity.id
_entity.type
_entity.pdbx_description
1 polymer ?
#
loop_
_entity_poly.entity_id
_entity_poly.type
_entity_poly.pdbx_seq_one_letter_code
_entity_poly.pdbx_strand_id
1 'polypeptide(L)'
;MGTASGKLDALVFMFGIIVGILGFAEIYPAIYDFALSGGRGAETLPQWLGASAWAVVFLVAVMAFVLFWLAGAAEKKFSRSS
;
A
#
# COMPACT_ATOMS: atom_id res chain seq x y z
N MET A 1 10.97 24.47 25.09
CA MET A 1 9.62 24.30 25.67
C MET A 1 8.79 23.51 24.69
N GLY A 2 8.05 22.50 25.16
CA GLY A 2 7.25 21.59 24.31
C GLY A 2 7.23 20.14 24.78
N THR A 3 7.73 19.84 25.97
CA THR A 3 7.77 18.50 26.61
C THR A 3 6.40 18.05 27.18
N ALA A 4 5.32 18.44 26.52
CA ALA A 4 3.97 17.90 26.72
C ALA A 4 3.31 17.43 25.41
N SER A 5 3.97 17.60 24.24
CA SER A 5 3.34 17.37 22.93
C SER A 5 2.97 15.92 22.65
N GLY A 6 3.67 14.91 23.16
CA GLY A 6 3.38 13.52 22.77
C GLY A 6 1.92 13.09 23.01
N LYS A 7 1.27 13.60 24.07
CA LYS A 7 -0.15 13.31 24.35
C LYS A 7 -1.10 14.16 23.51
N LEU A 8 -0.82 15.45 23.34
CA LEU A 8 -1.68 16.36 22.58
C LEU A 8 -1.60 16.08 21.07
N ASP A 9 -0.40 15.79 20.57
CA ASP A 9 -0.15 15.38 19.19
C ASP A 9 -0.88 14.07 18.87
N ALA A 10 -0.80 13.08 19.76
CA ALA A 10 -1.57 11.84 19.63
C ALA A 10 -3.09 12.08 19.65
N LEU A 11 -3.59 13.01 20.47
CA LEU A 11 -5.03 13.35 20.49
C LEU A 11 -5.48 14.04 19.21
N VAL A 12 -4.68 14.96 18.67
CA VAL A 12 -4.97 15.64 17.40
C VAL A 12 -4.92 14.63 16.25
N PHE A 13 -3.94 13.73 16.24
CA PHE A 13 -3.84 12.65 15.27
C PHE A 13 -5.05 11.71 15.32
N MET A 14 -5.43 11.26 16.51
CA MET A 14 -6.58 10.39 16.72
C MET A 14 -7.89 11.08 16.29
N PHE A 15 -8.05 12.36 16.63
CA PHE A 15 -9.20 13.14 16.20
C PHE A 15 -9.23 13.29 14.67
N GLY A 16 -8.08 13.55 14.04
CA GLY A 16 -7.95 13.60 12.58
C GLY A 16 -8.33 12.29 11.90
N ILE A 17 -7.94 11.14 12.47
CA ILE A 17 -8.36 9.82 11.98
C ILE A 17 -9.89 9.69 12.07
N ILE A 18 -10.48 10.00 13.22
CA ILE A 18 -11.93 9.85 13.42
C ILE A 18 -12.70 10.74 12.44
N VAL A 19 -12.33 12.02 12.35
CA VAL A 19 -12.96 12.96 11.42
C VAL A 19 -12.76 12.52 9.97
N GLY A 20 -11.57 12.03 9.62
CA GLY A 20 -11.28 11.53 8.28
C GLY A 20 -12.12 10.31 7.91
N ILE A 21 -12.26 9.33 8.82
CA ILE A 21 -13.09 8.14 8.61
C ILE A 21 -14.55 8.53 8.44
N LEU A 22 -15.10 9.36 9.33
CA LEU A 22 -16.50 9.76 9.29
C LEU A 22 -16.80 10.62 8.06
N GLY A 23 -15.93 11.58 7.74
CA GLY A 23 -16.07 12.41 6.55
C GLY A 23 -15.98 11.60 5.26
N PHE A 24 -15.05 10.63 5.20
CA PHE A 24 -14.97 9.73 4.07
C PHE A 24 -16.21 8.83 3.96
N ALA A 25 -16.73 8.31 5.06
CA ALA A 25 -17.93 7.46 5.05
C ALA A 25 -19.15 8.17 4.44
N GLU A 26 -19.30 9.48 4.66
CA GLU A 26 -20.38 10.28 4.09
C GLU A 26 -20.13 10.66 2.61
N ILE A 27 -18.88 10.93 2.24
CA ILE A 27 -18.52 11.29 0.86
C ILE A 27 -18.46 10.06 -0.06
N TYR A 28 -18.09 8.89 0.49
CA TYR A 28 -17.87 7.66 -0.27
C TYR A 28 -19.06 7.26 -1.15
N PRO A 29 -20.34 7.31 -0.71
CA PRO A 29 -21.49 7.07 -1.58
C PRO A 29 -21.53 7.97 -2.82
N ALA A 30 -21.16 9.26 -2.67
CA ALA A 30 -21.17 10.21 -3.79
C ALA A 30 -20.04 9.97 -4.80
N ILE A 31 -18.95 9.33 -4.37
CA ILE A 31 -17.82 8.97 -5.22
C ILE A 31 -17.74 7.48 -5.51
N TYR A 32 -18.75 6.68 -5.16
CA TYR A 32 -18.70 5.21 -5.17
C TYR A 32 -18.34 4.66 -6.55
N ASP A 33 -19.05 5.11 -7.59
CA ASP A 33 -18.83 4.66 -8.96
C ASP A 33 -17.46 5.05 -9.49
N PHE A 34 -16.95 6.22 -9.08
CA PHE A 34 -15.60 6.64 -9.41
C PHE A 34 -14.54 5.82 -8.65
N ALA A 35 -14.75 5.62 -7.34
CA ALA A 35 -13.85 4.88 -6.47
C ALA A 35 -13.73 3.40 -6.87
N LEU A 36 -14.78 2.83 -7.46
CA LEU A 36 -14.80 1.45 -7.96
C LEU A 36 -14.74 1.33 -9.49
N SER A 37 -14.49 2.43 -10.22
CA SER A 37 -14.46 2.44 -11.69
C SER A 37 -13.46 1.46 -12.31
N GLY A 38 -12.43 1.05 -11.57
CA GLY A 38 -11.47 0.00 -11.95
C GLY A 38 -11.57 -1.29 -11.14
N GLY A 39 -12.57 -1.42 -10.26
CA GLY A 39 -12.71 -2.53 -9.33
C GLY A 39 -13.21 -3.79 -10.03
N ARG A 40 -12.33 -4.79 -10.23
CA ARG A 40 -12.74 -6.16 -10.64
C ARG A 40 -13.37 -6.98 -9.49
N GLY A 41 -13.97 -6.33 -8.50
CA GLY A 41 -14.43 -7.00 -7.28
C GLY A 41 -13.28 -7.63 -6.49
N ALA A 42 -13.61 -8.54 -5.57
CA ALA A 42 -12.63 -9.29 -4.77
C ALA A 42 -12.02 -10.46 -5.57
N GLU A 43 -11.55 -10.20 -6.79
CA GLU A 43 -10.79 -11.19 -7.54
C GLU A 43 -9.35 -11.25 -7.02
N THR A 44 -8.97 -12.43 -6.52
CA THR A 44 -7.60 -12.71 -6.10
C THR A 44 -6.69 -12.92 -7.31
N LEU A 45 -5.39 -12.63 -7.18
CA LEU A 45 -4.41 -12.83 -8.27
C LEU A 45 -4.49 -14.24 -8.92
N PRO A 46 -4.64 -15.35 -8.18
CA PRO A 46 -4.83 -16.68 -8.78
C PRO A 46 -6.06 -16.78 -9.67
N GLN A 47 -7.17 -16.16 -9.27
CA GLN A 47 -8.40 -16.14 -10.07
C GLN A 47 -8.21 -15.31 -11.34
N TRP A 48 -7.53 -14.16 -11.23
CA TRP A 48 -7.27 -13.31 -12.39
C TRP A 48 -6.32 -13.95 -13.42
N LEU A 49 -5.29 -14.68 -12.96
CA LEU A 49 -4.35 -15.39 -13.82
C LEU A 49 -4.87 -16.77 -14.29
N GLY A 50 -6.00 -17.25 -13.77
CA GLY A 50 -6.48 -18.62 -14.00
C GLY A 50 -5.48 -19.69 -13.55
N ALA A 51 -4.64 -19.37 -12.56
CA ALA A 51 -3.51 -20.19 -12.12
C ALA A 51 -3.75 -20.74 -10.71
N SER A 52 -3.03 -21.81 -10.36
CA SER A 52 -3.07 -22.33 -8.99
C SER A 52 -2.48 -21.32 -8.00
N ALA A 53 -3.05 -21.25 -6.79
CA ALA A 53 -2.57 -20.33 -5.76
C ALA A 53 -1.07 -20.51 -5.46
N TRP A 54 -0.58 -21.75 -5.47
CA TRP A 54 0.83 -22.07 -5.28
C TRP A 54 1.73 -21.53 -6.39
N ALA A 55 1.29 -21.58 -7.65
CA ALA A 55 2.04 -21.01 -8.76
C ALA A 55 2.18 -19.49 -8.62
N VAL A 56 1.10 -18.80 -8.24
CA VAL A 56 1.14 -17.34 -8.03
C VAL A 56 2.04 -16.97 -6.86
N VAL A 57 1.93 -17.66 -5.73
CA VAL A 57 2.79 -17.42 -4.56
C VAL A 57 4.26 -17.62 -4.91
N PHE A 58 4.59 -18.70 -5.64
CA PHE A 58 5.95 -18.96 -6.09
C PHE A 58 6.48 -17.85 -7.01
N LEU A 59 5.69 -17.43 -7.99
CA LEU A 59 6.08 -16.36 -8.92
C LEU A 59 6.31 -15.03 -8.21
N VAL A 60 5.43 -14.67 -7.26
CA VAL A 60 5.60 -13.44 -6.45
C VAL A 60 6.87 -13.51 -5.60
N ALA A 61 7.17 -14.67 -4.99
CA ALA A 61 8.39 -14.86 -4.23
C ALA A 61 9.64 -14.69 -5.12
N VAL A 62 9.67 -15.34 -6.29
CA VAL A 62 10.77 -15.21 -7.26
C VAL A 62 10.93 -13.76 -7.71
N MET A 63 9.83 -13.08 -8.02
CA MET A 63 9.86 -11.65 -8.40
C MET A 63 10.48 -10.79 -7.30
N ALA A 64 10.10 -11.01 -6.03
CA ALA A 64 10.67 -10.27 -4.91
C ALA A 64 12.19 -10.48 -4.79
N PHE A 65 12.67 -11.72 -4.93
CA PHE A 65 14.10 -12.02 -4.94
C PHE A 65 14.84 -11.32 -6.09
N VAL A 66 14.27 -11.34 -7.30
CA VAL A 66 14.86 -10.69 -8.47
C VAL A 66 14.95 -9.18 -8.27
N LEU A 67 13.87 -8.54 -7.79
CA LEU A 67 13.85 -7.10 -7.54
C LEU A 67 14.85 -6.70 -6.46
N PHE A 68 14.95 -7.48 -5.38
CA PHE A 68 15.93 -7.24 -4.32
C PHE A 68 17.37 -7.35 -4.86
N TRP A 69 17.65 -8.37 -5.67
CA TRP A 69 18.95 -8.54 -6.30
C TRP A 69 19.29 -7.41 -7.27
N LEU A 70 18.32 -6.98 -8.09
CA LEU A 70 18.46 -5.86 -9.02
C LEU A 70 18.70 -4.53 -8.30
N ALA A 71 17.99 -4.27 -7.19
CA ALA A 71 18.21 -3.10 -6.36
C ALA A 71 19.65 -3.05 -5.83
N GLY A 72 20.12 -4.17 -5.26
CA GLY A 72 21.51 -4.26 -4.78
C GLY A 72 22.55 -4.16 -5.91
N ALA A 73 22.25 -4.66 -7.10
CA ALA A 73 23.13 -4.49 -8.27
C ALA A 73 23.15 -3.03 -8.76
N ALA A 74 22.02 -2.34 -8.73
CA ALA A 74 21.90 -0.93 -9.10
C ALA A 74 22.69 -0.03 -8.14
N GLU A 75 22.60 -0.29 -6.83
CA GLU A 75 23.37 0.42 -5.80
C GLU A 75 24.87 0.27 -6.00
N LYS A 76 25.36 -0.96 -6.27
CA LYS A 76 26.77 -1.20 -6.56
C LYS A 76 27.25 -0.50 -7.82
N LYS A 77 26.39 -0.38 -8.85
CA LYS A 77 26.72 0.31 -10.09
C LYS A 77 26.78 1.82 -9.92
N PHE A 78 25.89 2.40 -9.12
CA PHE A 78 25.87 3.85 -8.85
C PHE A 78 26.93 4.29 -7.84
N SER A 79 27.26 3.46 -6.85
CA SER A 79 28.30 3.78 -5.85
C SER A 79 29.73 3.78 -6.42
N ARG A 80 29.95 3.33 -7.65
CA ARG A 80 31.28 3.28 -8.30
C ARG A 80 31.58 4.52 -9.18
N SER A 81 30.66 5.49 -9.21
CA SER A 81 30.70 6.68 -10.07
C SER A 81 30.93 8.00 -9.31
N SER A 82 31.20 7.96 -8.00
CA SER A 82 31.61 9.12 -7.19
C SER A 82 32.91 8.82 -6.47
#